data_AF-A0A7X2CBK6-F1
#
_entry.id   AF-A0A7X2CBK6-F1
#
_cell.length_a   1.000
_cell.length_b   1.000
_cell.length_c   1.000
_cell.angle_alpha   90.00
_cell.angle_beta   90.00
_cell.angle_gamma   90.00
#
_symmetry.space_group_name_H-M   'P 1'
#
loop_
_entity.id
_entity.type
_entity.pdbx_description
1 polymer ?
#
loop_
_entity_poly.entity_id
_entity_poly.type
_entity_poly.pdbx_seq_one_letter_code
_entity_poly.pdbx_strand_id
1 'polypeptide(L)' 'LQALNRQLTESELRTRLAQLGLGAEQVNRPCGQLSGGERLKAAMACVFYAEQPAQLLLLDEPANHLDLVSLLALESMLN' A
#
# COMPACT_ATOMS: atom_id res chain seq x y z
N LEU A 1 -4.54 -6.90 4.14
CA LEU A 1 -5.57 -5.89 3.80
C LEU A 1 -7.00 -6.33 4.13
N GLN A 2 -7.50 -7.47 3.61
CA GLN A 2 -8.85 -7.98 3.92
C GLN A 2 -9.13 -8.09 5.43
N ALA A 3 -8.17 -8.61 6.21
CA ALA A 3 -8.31 -8.71 7.68
C ALA A 3 -8.47 -7.35 8.40
N LEU A 4 -8.02 -6.25 7.76
CA LEU A 4 -8.10 -4.87 8.28
C LEU A 4 -9.35 -4.13 7.76
N ASN A 5 -10.14 -4.79 6.91
CA ASN A 5 -11.30 -4.26 6.20
C ASN A 5 -12.37 -5.34 6.05
N ARG A 6 -13.11 -5.62 7.12
CA ARG A 6 -14.12 -6.68 7.13
C ARG A 6 -15.39 -6.31 6.35
N GLN A 7 -15.65 -5.02 6.16
CA GLN A 7 -16.84 -4.52 5.49
C GLN A 7 -16.67 -4.34 3.98
N LEU A 8 -15.43 -4.34 3.47
CA LEU A 8 -15.14 -4.12 2.06
C LEU A 8 -15.15 -5.42 1.27
N THR A 9 -15.70 -5.35 0.06
CA THR A 9 -15.62 -6.42 -0.92
C THR A 9 -14.21 -6.55 -1.50
N GLU A 10 -13.89 -7.72 -2.05
CA GLU A 10 -12.61 -7.93 -2.72
C GLU A 10 -12.40 -6.97 -3.91
N SER A 11 -13.48 -6.63 -4.63
CA SER A 11 -13.43 -5.69 -5.76
C SER A 11 -13.01 -4.29 -5.31
N GLU A 12 -13.56 -3.81 -4.19
CA GLU A 12 -13.19 -2.50 -3.61
C GLU A 12 -11.75 -2.49 -3.13
N LEU A 13 -11.29 -3.59 -2.50
CA LEU A 13 -9.90 -3.74 -2.08
C LEU A 13 -8.93 -3.75 -3.27
N ARG A 14 -9.28 -4.46 -4.35
CA ARG A 14 -8.51 -4.47 -5.60
C ARG A 14 -8.46 -3.07 -6.23
N THR A 15 -9.56 -2.32 -6.19
CA THR A 15 -9.62 -0.95 -6.71
C THR A 15 -8.69 -0.02 -5.92
N ARG A 16 -8.70 -0.10 -4.59
CA ARG A 16 -7.81 0.66 -3.72
C ARG A 16 -6.34 0.32 -3.96
N LEU A 17 -6.01 -0.96 -4.11
CA LEU A 17 -4.65 -1.40 -4.44
C LEU A 17 -4.22 -0.89 -5.83
N ALA A 18 -5.12 -0.91 -6.82
CA ALA A 18 -4.84 -0.39 -8.15
C ALA A 18 -4.57 1.13 -8.15
N GLN A 19 -5.26 1.91 -7.29
CA GLN A 19 -4.98 3.33 -7.09
C GLN A 19 -3.55 3.60 -6.59
N LEU A 20 -2.96 2.63 -5.89
CA LEU A 20 -1.56 2.66 -5.46
C LEU A 20 -0.59 2.06 -6.50
N GLY A 21 -1.07 1.76 -7.70
CA GLY A 21 -0.26 1.11 -8.75
C GLY A 21 0.02 -0.37 -8.48
N LEU A 22 -0.75 -1.03 -7.60
CA LEU A 22 -0.71 -2.48 -7.39
C LEU A 22 -1.87 -3.12 -8.18
N GLY A 23 -1.58 -3.48 -9.44
CA GLY A 23 -2.54 -4.08 -10.36
C GLY A 23 -2.76 -5.59 -10.14
N ALA A 24 -3.52 -6.21 -11.04
CA ALA A 24 -3.91 -7.62 -10.93
C ALA A 24 -2.73 -8.60 -10.81
N GLU A 25 -1.62 -8.29 -11.49
CA GLU A 25 -0.37 -9.06 -11.41
C GLU A 25 0.26 -9.00 -10.02
N GLN A 26 0.26 -7.84 -9.38
CA GLN A 26 0.87 -7.64 -8.07
C GLN A 26 0.00 -8.21 -6.94
N VAL A 27 -1.33 -8.06 -7.03
CA VAL A 27 -2.27 -8.43 -5.97
C VAL A 27 -2.25 -9.93 -5.66
N ASN A 28 -1.93 -10.76 -6.64
CA ASN A 28 -1.86 -12.22 -6.48
C ASN A 28 -0.44 -12.74 -6.21
N ARG A 29 0.59 -11.89 -6.26
CA ARG A 29 1.97 -12.31 -6.02
C ARG A 29 2.25 -12.45 -4.52
N PRO A 30 3.08 -13.43 -4.11
CA PRO A 30 3.61 -13.47 -2.76
C PRO A 30 4.39 -12.18 -2.46
N CYS A 31 4.23 -11.63 -1.24
CA CYS A 31 4.90 -10.38 -0.87
C CYS A 31 6.43 -10.41 -1.05
N GLY A 32 7.06 -11.58 -0.94
CA GLY A 32 8.50 -11.75 -1.18
C GLY A 32 8.95 -11.56 -2.64
N GLN A 33 8.01 -11.58 -3.60
CA GLN A 33 8.29 -11.37 -5.02
C GLN A 33 7.95 -9.95 -5.50
N LEU A 34 7.36 -9.12 -4.63
CA LEU A 34 7.16 -7.71 -4.90
C LEU A 34 8.50 -6.96 -4.84
N SER A 35 8.64 -5.89 -5.62
CA SER A 35 9.78 -4.97 -5.49
C SER A 35 9.76 -4.23 -4.15
N GLY A 36 10.85 -3.55 -3.78
CA GLY A 36 10.90 -2.71 -2.57
C GLY A 36 9.78 -1.67 -2.52
N GLY A 37 9.59 -0.94 -3.62
CA GLY A 37 8.51 0.05 -3.75
C GLY A 37 7.11 -0.55 -3.75
N GLU A 38 6.90 -1.72 -4.36
CA GLU A 38 5.62 -2.42 -4.32
C GLU A 38 5.27 -2.91 -2.90
N ARG A 39 6.26 -3.41 -2.15
CA ARG A 39 6.08 -3.78 -0.74
C ARG A 39 5.70 -2.57 0.11
N LEU A 40 6.33 -1.42 -0.10
CA LEU A 40 5.95 -0.22 0.65
C LEU A 40 4.52 0.21 0.29
N LYS A 41 4.18 0.27 -1.01
CA LYS A 41 2.81 0.59 -1.43
C LYS A 41 1.77 -0.35 -0.81
N ALA A 42 2.08 -1.64 -0.69
CA ALA A 42 1.21 -2.61 -0.04
C ALA A 42 1.09 -2.38 1.48
N ALA A 43 2.19 -2.02 2.15
CA ALA A 43 2.19 -1.63 3.56
C ALA A 43 1.37 -0.35 3.79
N MET A 44 1.57 0.67 2.95
CA MET A 44 0.80 1.91 2.94
C MET A 44 -0.69 1.64 2.74
N ALA A 45 -1.06 0.76 1.79
CA ALA A 45 -2.44 0.33 1.61
C ALA A 45 -3.05 -0.21 2.91
N CYS A 46 -2.29 -1.01 3.65
CA CYS A 46 -2.75 -1.56 4.93
C CYS A 46 -2.90 -0.52 6.03
N VAL A 47 -2.13 0.56 5.98
CA VAL A 47 -2.18 1.63 6.97
C VAL A 47 -3.30 2.63 6.67
N PHE A 48 -3.38 3.10 5.42
CA PHE A 48 -4.31 4.15 5.02
C PHE A 48 -5.72 3.65 4.79
N TYR A 49 -5.87 2.45 4.25
CA TYR A 49 -7.18 1.90 3.94
C TYR A 49 -7.72 0.98 5.04
N ALA A 50 -7.06 0.84 6.18
CA ALA A 50 -7.65 0.12 7.31
C ALA A 50 -8.93 0.82 7.79
N GLU A 51 -9.93 0.03 8.21
CA GLU A 51 -11.14 0.56 8.85
C GLU A 51 -10.82 1.43 10.07
N GLN A 52 -9.76 1.06 10.79
CA GLN A 52 -9.20 1.86 11.87
C GLN A 52 -7.90 2.51 11.37
N PRO A 53 -7.88 3.83 11.16
CA PRO A 53 -6.68 4.51 10.71
C PRO A 53 -5.57 4.41 11.76
N ALA A 54 -4.35 4.18 11.30
CA ALA A 54 -3.19 4.23 12.19
C ALA A 54 -3.00 5.67 12.69
N GLN A 55 -2.85 5.84 14.00
CA GLN A 55 -2.60 7.15 14.61
C GLN A 55 -1.14 7.60 14.44
N LEU A 56 -0.23 6.66 14.16
CA LEU A 56 1.19 6.93 13.96
C LEU A 56 1.77 5.91 12.97
N LEU A 57 2.48 6.39 11.95
CA LEU A 57 3.26 5.59 11.01
C LEU A 57 4.73 5.99 11.13
N LEU A 58 5.58 5.07 11.58
CA LEU A 58 7.03 5.25 11.62
C LEU A 58 7.64 4.54 10.41
N LEU A 59 8.33 5.31 9.59
CA LEU A 59 9.09 4.81 8.44
C LEU A 59 10.57 4.99 8.76
N ASP A 60 11.33 3.91 8.82
CA ASP A 60 12.78 3.96 8.96
C ASP A 60 13.41 4.06 7.57
N GLU A 61 14.16 5.14 7.31
CA GLU A 61 14.87 5.39 6.05
C GLU A 61 14.04 5.12 4.77
N PRO A 62 12.85 5.75 4.60
CA PRO A 62 11.96 5.45 3.47
C PRO A 62 12.61 5.75 2.12
N ALA A 63 13.47 6.76 2.04
CA ALA A 63 14.15 7.14 0.79
C ALA A 63 15.11 6.04 0.27
N ASN A 64 15.68 5.19 1.13
CA ASN A 64 16.66 4.17 0.72
C ASN A 64 16.04 2.99 -0.05
N HIS A 65 14.74 2.76 0.15
CA HIS A 65 14.02 1.63 -0.45
C HIS A 65 12.93 2.07 -1.42
N LEU A 66 12.79 3.38 -1.61
CA LEU A 66 11.83 3.97 -2.52
C LEU A 66 12.51 4.59 -3.72
N ASP A 67 12.03 4.19 -4.89
CA ASP A 67 12.25 4.99 -6.07
C ASP A 67 11.49 6.32 -5.98
N LEU A 68 11.89 7.28 -6.80
CA LEU A 68 11.28 8.61 -6.85
C LEU A 68 9.76 8.54 -7.04
N VAL A 69 9.28 7.59 -7.84
CA VAL A 69 7.85 7.38 -8.11
C VAL A 69 7.09 7.00 -6.83
N SER A 70 7.65 6.12 -6.00
CA SER A 70 7.00 5.70 -4.76
C SER A 70 7.07 6.78 -3.67
N LEU A 71 8.11 7.61 -3.66
CA LEU A 71 8.17 8.81 -2.80
C LEU A 71 7.09 9.83 -3.14
N LEU A 72 6.90 10.14 -4.43
CA LEU A 72 5.85 11.06 -4.88
C LEU A 72 4.45 10.51 -4.58
N ALA A 73 4.24 9.20 -4.71
CA ALA A 73 3.00 8.56 -4.33
C ALA A 73 2.74 8.68 -2.81
N LEU A 74 3.78 8.49 -1.98
CA LEU A 74 3.69 8.69 -0.53
C LEU A 74 3.35 10.15 -0.18
N GLU A 75 4.00 11.12 -0.82
CA GLU A 75 3.72 12.54 -0.62
C GLU A 75 2.28 12.92 -1.02
N SER A 76 1.80 12.43 -2.17
CA SER A 76 0.44 12.69 -2.64
C SER A 76 -0.65 12.07 -1.76
N MET A 77 -0.31 11.08 -0.93
CA MET A 77 -1.26 10.45 -0.01
C MET A 77 -1.30 11.09 1.38
N LEU A 78 -0.25 11.86 1.73
CA LEU A 78 -0.15 12.57 3.01
C LEU A 78 -0.74 13.99 2.96
N ASN A 79 -0.90 14.55 1.76
CA ASN A 79 -1.58 15.84 1.50
C ASN A 79 -3.06 15.64 1.17
#